data_AF-A0A2W2E6V7-F1
#
_entry.id   AF-A0A2W2E6V7-F1
#
_cell.length_a   1.000
_cell.length_b   1.000
_cell.length_c   1.000
_cell.angle_alpha   90.00
_cell.angle_beta   90.00
_cell.angle_gamma   90.00
#
_symmetry.space_group_name_H-M   'P 1'
#
loop_
_entity.id
_entity.type
_entity.pdbx_description
1 polymer ?
#
loop_
_entity_poly.entity_id
_entity_poly.type
_entity_poly.pdbx_seq_one_letter_code
_entity_poly.pdbx_strand_id
1 'polypeptide(L)' 'MPDHPPAVEPAVLTHDEIAMLALLAEGRLTASVAGELHLSERSVRRRVRVICTRLNVSTPIQAVVWAARRGLV' A
#
# COMPACT_ATOMS: atom_id res chain seq x y z
N MET A 1 8.89 23.26 1.41
CA MET A 1 8.60 21.99 0.71
C MET A 1 9.84 21.13 0.83
N PRO A 2 9.97 20.20 1.81
CA PRO A 2 10.94 19.11 1.68
C PRO A 2 10.28 18.05 0.77
N ASP A 3 10.87 17.70 -0.37
CA ASP A 3 12.00 16.77 -0.58
C ASP A 3 11.52 15.36 -0.89
N HIS A 4 11.81 14.90 -2.11
CA HIS A 4 12.68 13.74 -2.34
C HIS A 4 12.90 13.53 -3.87
N PRO A 5 14.16 13.37 -4.32
CA PRO A 5 14.51 13.01 -5.72
C PRO A 5 14.04 11.60 -6.11
N PRO A 6 13.98 11.25 -7.42
CA PRO A 6 13.56 9.92 -7.87
C PRO A 6 14.71 8.91 -7.67
N ALA A 7 14.90 8.43 -6.45
CA ALA A 7 15.76 7.28 -6.20
C ALA A 7 14.98 6.00 -6.53
N VAL A 8 15.37 5.35 -7.62
CA VAL A 8 14.96 3.98 -7.94
C VAL A 8 15.66 3.05 -6.95
N GLU A 9 15.12 2.98 -5.73
CA GLU A 9 15.54 2.04 -4.70
C GLU A 9 14.66 0.78 -4.76
N PRO A 10 15.20 -0.41 -4.37
CA PRO A 10 14.46 -1.66 -4.43
C PRO A 10 13.26 -1.64 -3.48
N ALA A 11 12.09 -1.33 -4.04
CA ALA A 11 10.73 -1.58 -3.51
C ALA A 11 10.52 -1.33 -2.00
N VAL A 12 11.05 -0.23 -1.46
CA VAL A 12 10.62 0.24 -0.14
C VAL A 12 9.26 0.91 -0.32
N LEU A 13 8.23 0.31 0.27
CA LEU A 13 6.90 0.91 0.34
C LEU A 13 6.98 2.17 1.19
N THR A 14 6.24 3.21 0.82
CA THR A 14 6.13 4.41 1.67
C THR A 14 5.34 4.09 2.93
N HIS A 15 5.43 4.95 3.95
CA HIS A 15 4.66 4.77 5.19
C HIS A 15 3.16 4.67 4.93
N ASP A 16 2.62 5.50 4.04
CA ASP A 16 1.21 5.45 3.62
C ASP A 16 0.83 4.14 2.93
N GLU A 17 1.74 3.58 2.12
CA GLU A 17 1.52 2.30 1.44
C GLU A 17 1.55 1.14 2.44
N ILE A 18 2.45 1.17 3.42
CA ILE A 18 2.50 0.20 4.52
C ILE A 18 1.24 0.29 5.37
N ALA A 19 0.82 1.49 5.78
CA ALA A 19 -0.42 1.69 6.54
C ALA A 19 -1.64 1.19 5.77
N MET A 20 -1.70 1.42 4.45
CA MET A 20 -2.76 0.89 3.60
C MET A 20 -2.78 -0.63 3.59
N LEU A 21 -1.62 -1.29 3.49
CA LEU A 21 -1.52 -2.75 3.55
C LEU A 21 -1.84 -3.30 4.94
N ALA A 22 -1.50 -2.59 6.02
CA ALA A 22 -1.82 -2.99 7.39
C ALA A 22 -3.33 -3.03 7.62
N LEU A 23 -4.04 -1.97 7.21
CA LEU A 23 -5.49 -1.91 7.29
C LEU A 23 -6.15 -3.03 6.44
N LEU A 24 -5.59 -3.33 5.27
CA LEU A 24 -6.06 -4.46 4.46
C LEU A 24 -5.77 -5.81 5.14
N ALA A 25 -4.64 -5.94 5.87
CA ALA A 25 -4.28 -7.15 6.62
C ALA A 25 -5.23 -7.42 7.79
N GLU A 26 -5.75 -6.37 8.42
CA GLU A 26 -6.82 -6.44 9.42
C GLU A 26 -8.18 -6.85 8.85
N GLY A 27 -8.29 -7.05 7.52
CA GLY A 27 -9.53 -7.42 6.84
C GLY A 27 -10.44 -6.22 6.55
N ARG A 28 -9.92 -4.98 6.62
CA ARG A 28 -10.71 -3.78 6.33
C ARG A 28 -10.98 -3.67 4.83
N LEU A 29 -12.18 -3.19 4.48
CA LEU A 29 -12.56 -2.92 3.10
C LEU A 29 -11.89 -1.65 2.57
N THR A 30 -11.70 -1.56 1.25
CA THR A 30 -11.12 -0.37 0.60
C THR A 30 -11.84 0.94 0.94
N ALA A 31 -13.14 0.89 1.19
CA ALA A 31 -13.93 2.05 1.63
C ALA A 31 -13.55 2.49 3.06
N SER A 32 -13.33 1.56 3.99
CA SER A 32 -12.88 1.87 5.36
C SER A 32 -11.47 2.45 5.35
N VAL A 33 -10.56 1.82 4.60
CA VAL A 33 -9.19 2.30 4.41
C VAL A 33 -9.15 3.72 3.83
N ALA A 34 -10.06 4.02 2.89
CA ALA A 34 -10.18 5.35 2.32
C ALA A 34 -10.57 6.39 3.39
N GLY A 35 -11.51 6.06 4.27
CA GLY A 35 -11.89 6.91 5.39
C GLY A 35 -10.73 7.18 6.35
N GLU A 36 -10.00 6.13 6.73
CA GLU A 36 -8.88 6.24 7.68
C GLU A 36 -7.68 7.02 7.13
N LEU A 37 -7.42 6.92 5.83
CA LEU A 37 -6.32 7.65 5.18
C LEU A 37 -6.75 9.01 4.62
N HIS A 38 -7.98 9.45 4.85
CA HIS A 38 -8.56 10.67 4.27
C HIS A 38 -8.46 10.73 2.73
N LEU A 39 -8.70 9.59 2.08
CA LEU A 39 -8.67 9.42 0.63
C LEU A 39 -10.04 9.06 0.06
N SER A 40 -10.16 9.16 -1.27
CA SER A 40 -11.26 8.51 -1.97
C SER A 40 -10.99 7.01 -2.15
N GLU A 41 -12.04 6.20 -2.18
CA GLU A 41 -11.92 4.77 -2.49
C GLU A 41 -11.28 4.51 -3.87
N ARG A 42 -11.55 5.40 -4.83
CA ARG A 42 -10.88 5.39 -6.15
C ARG A 42 -9.36 5.57 -6.02
N SER A 43 -8.92 6.49 -5.16
CA SER A 43 -7.51 6.74 -4.88
C SER A 43 -6.85 5.54 -4.21
N VAL A 44 -7.52 4.92 -3.23
CA VAL A 44 -7.04 3.69 -2.58
C VAL A 44 -6.88 2.57 -3.60
N ARG A 45 -7.91 2.26 -4.40
CA ARG A 45 -7.82 1.24 -5.45
C ARG A 45 -6.70 1.50 -6.46
N ARG A 46 -6.48 2.77 -6.83
CA ARG A 46 -5.37 3.14 -7.72
C ARG A 46 -4.02 2.89 -7.04
N ARG A 47 -3.84 3.30 -5.79
CA ARG A 47 -2.60 3.11 -5.02
C ARG A 47 -2.30 1.63 -4.79
N VAL A 48 -3.28 0.83 -4.38
CA VAL A 48 -3.13 -0.63 -4.25
C VAL A 48 -2.68 -1.27 -5.55
N ARG A 49 -3.22 -0.86 -6.72
CA ARG A 49 -2.75 -1.37 -8.01
C ARG A 49 -1.28 -1.00 -8.27
N VAL A 50 -0.88 0.24 -8.00
CA VAL A 50 0.51 0.67 -8.15
C VAL A 50 1.43 -0.13 -7.23
N ILE A 51 1.03 -0.36 -5.97
CA ILE A 51 1.74 -1.24 -5.03
C ILE A 51 1.87 -2.64 -5.63
N CYS A 52 0.78 -3.25 -6.08
CA CYS A 52 0.81 -4.58 -6.68
C CYS A 52 1.79 -4.67 -7.86
N THR A 53 1.77 -3.69 -8.77
CA THR A 53 2.71 -3.62 -9.89
C THR A 53 4.16 -3.49 -9.40
N ARG A 54 4.43 -2.62 -8.42
CA ARG A 54 5.77 -2.42 -7.85
C ARG A 54 6.30 -3.67 -7.15
N LEU A 55 5.42 -4.42 -6.48
CA LEU A 55 5.76 -5.65 -5.77
C LEU A 55 5.76 -6.90 -6.68
N ASN A 56 5.41 -6.74 -7.96
CA ASN A 56 5.22 -7.81 -8.93
C ASN A 56 4.24 -8.90 -8.45
N VAL A 57 3.12 -8.46 -7.88
CA VAL A 57 2.00 -9.33 -7.43
C VAL A 57 0.71 -8.96 -8.15
N SER A 58 -0.21 -9.91 -8.25
CA SER A 58 -1.45 -9.75 -9.02
C SER A 58 -2.62 -9.25 -8.17
N THR A 59 -2.60 -9.47 -6.85
CA THR A 59 -3.75 -9.17 -5.98
C THR A 59 -3.36 -8.40 -4.72
N PRO A 60 -4.29 -7.61 -4.15
CA PRO A 60 -4.05 -6.90 -2.89
C PRO A 60 -3.66 -7.84 -1.75
N ILE A 61 -4.29 -9.03 -1.68
CA ILE A 61 -3.96 -10.03 -0.66
C ILE A 61 -2.53 -10.55 -0.82
N GLN A 62 -2.02 -10.69 -2.06
CA GLN A 62 -0.60 -11.03 -2.27
C GLN A 62 0.32 -9.90 -1.82
N ALA A 63 -0.06 -8.62 -2.00
CA ALA A 63 0.70 -7.49 -1.49
C ALA A 63 0.74 -7.45 0.05
N VAL A 64 -0.38 -7.77 0.71
CA VAL A 64 -0.46 -7.94 2.16
C VAL A 64 0.47 -9.07 2.63
N VAL A 65 0.40 -10.24 2.00
CA VAL A 65 1.29 -11.38 2.33
C VAL A 65 2.76 -11.01 2.11
N TRP A 66 3.07 -10.24 1.07
CA TRP A 66 4.41 -9.74 0.80
C TRP A 66 4.94 -8.84 1.93
N ALA A 67 4.08 -7.98 2.50
CA ALA A 67 4.42 -7.08 3.60
C ALA A 67 4.58 -7.84 4.93
N ALA A 68 3.65 -8.75 5.23
CA ALA A 68 3.68 -9.57 6.45
C ALA A 68 4.94 -10.46 6.51
N ARG A 69 5.33 -11.09 5.38
CA ARG A 69 6.57 -11.90 5.29
C ARG A 69 7.84 -11.10 5.56
N ARG A 70 7.79 -9.76 5.48
CA ARG A 70 8.90 -8.85 5.72
C ARG A 70 8.80 -8.13 7.07
N GLY A 71 7.77 -8.42 7.87
CA GLY A 71 7.52 -7.77 9.16
C GLY A 71 7.17 -6.28 9.04
N LEU A 72 6.62 -5.87 7.90
CA LEU A 72 6.19 -4.48 7.68
C LEU A 72 4.79 -4.19 8.24
N VAL A 73 3.98 -5.25 8.43
CA VAL A 73 2.63 -5.26 9.00
C VAL A 73 2.44 -6.51 9.84
#